data_AF-F9WH56-F1
#
_entry.id   AF-F9WH56-F1
#
_cell.length_a   1.000
_cell.length_b   1.000
_cell.length_c   1.000
_cell.angle_alpha   90.00
_cell.angle_beta   90.00
_cell.angle_gamma   90.00
#
_symmetry.space_group_name_H-M   'P 1'
#
loop_
_entity.id
_entity.type
_entity.pdbx_description
1 polymer ?
#
loop_
_entity_poly.entity_id
_entity_poly.type
_entity_poly.pdbx_seq_one_letter_code
_entity_poly.pdbx_strand_id
1 'polypeptide(L)'
;MVLCEPHGIASHPASPVMHDGCCCVVIHRAAGGAGLKADTFASAAEALAFVRASEGCLWVDMQRCSEEDHRQALQLLFPHMQPSHVEAMLASDMYDVVELQPVGDEYVVGCLACSPSHGGPFPAAAATTAAVQAGVDCEEEVLCSFACSERVLLTLHDSLFSGLAELFRYMLNNRRHSVSNTPFVLCALVCHVCEAGLPDPTPLISEVDCIDEIMLLVAPGKRDQTDMLRRVAVLRRRLCSLNRRLNEKGKLLIEMAGPAMRTTFVSRDLRVAEVYRSALEELSQVLSHFECAHDTLNHANLNFMYAVTMRMSQASAGCDYQVMMINKIATICLPAILLASLFGMNCKVPWVADDCDSLLPFWIVVATIVLWMVVLLFKPIRDLLRSEEEEE
;
A
#
# COMPACT_ATOMS: atom_id res chain seq x y z
N MET A 1 -3.61 29.11 -2.80
CA MET A 1 -3.97 30.06 -1.71
C MET A 1 -5.29 30.74 -2.04
N VAL A 2 -6.42 30.14 -1.65
CA VAL A 2 -7.68 30.81 -1.28
C VAL A 2 -8.29 29.94 -0.19
N LEU A 3 -8.48 30.52 0.99
CA LEU A 3 -9.02 29.88 2.18
C LEU A 3 -10.50 29.52 2.00
N CYS A 4 -10.93 28.36 2.51
CA CYS A 4 -12.33 28.12 2.87
C CYS A 4 -12.49 28.24 4.39
N GLU A 5 -13.14 29.32 4.83
CA GLU A 5 -13.73 29.41 6.16
C GLU A 5 -15.04 28.59 6.23
N PRO A 6 -15.41 28.05 7.41
CA PRO A 6 -16.61 27.25 7.57
C PRO A 6 -17.80 28.15 7.94
N HIS A 7 -18.77 28.30 7.05
CA HIS A 7 -20.05 28.93 7.38
C HIS A 7 -21.25 28.09 6.95
N GLY A 8 -22.06 27.75 7.96
CA GLY A 8 -23.52 27.76 7.85
C GLY A 8 -24.17 26.44 7.44
N ILE A 9 -24.58 25.67 8.44
CA ILE A 9 -25.59 24.60 8.32
C ILE A 9 -26.85 25.21 7.71
N ALA A 10 -27.13 24.90 6.44
CA ALA A 10 -28.39 25.23 5.77
C ALA A 10 -28.96 23.96 5.13
N SER A 11 -30.06 23.49 5.74
CA SER A 11 -31.12 22.60 5.25
C SER A 11 -30.82 21.71 4.03
N HIS A 12 -30.76 20.40 4.29
CA HIS A 12 -30.92 19.32 3.32
C HIS A 12 -32.10 19.55 2.37
N PRO A 13 -31.89 19.61 1.05
CA PRO A 13 -32.88 19.12 0.10
C PRO A 13 -32.70 17.60 -0.04
N ALA A 14 -33.84 16.92 -0.18
CA ALA A 14 -33.96 15.46 -0.14
C ALA A 14 -32.92 14.72 -0.99
N SER A 15 -32.29 13.73 -0.37
CA SER A 15 -31.56 12.66 -1.06
C SER A 15 -32.47 12.02 -2.13
N PRO A 16 -32.00 11.79 -3.36
CA PRO A 16 -32.76 11.04 -4.33
C PRO A 16 -32.94 9.61 -3.80
N VAL A 17 -34.19 9.17 -3.77
CA VAL A 17 -34.62 7.84 -3.33
C VAL A 17 -33.88 6.78 -4.16
N MET A 18 -33.17 5.88 -3.49
CA MET A 18 -32.50 4.73 -4.10
C MET A 18 -33.54 3.83 -4.78
N HIS A 19 -33.49 3.77 -6.11
CA HIS A 19 -34.11 2.72 -6.91
C HIS A 19 -33.02 1.79 -7.44
N ASP A 20 -33.30 0.49 -7.41
CA ASP A 20 -32.41 -0.62 -7.79
C ASP A 20 -32.27 -0.76 -9.33
N GLY A 21 -32.23 0.37 -10.04
CA GLY A 21 -32.26 0.44 -11.51
C GLY A 21 -31.12 1.28 -12.10
N CYS A 22 -30.95 1.17 -13.42
CA CYS A 22 -30.03 2.01 -14.22
C CYS A 22 -30.34 3.50 -13.97
N CYS A 23 -29.28 4.27 -13.75
CA CYS A 23 -29.37 5.71 -13.52
C CYS A 23 -28.55 6.39 -14.61
N CYS A 24 -29.22 7.13 -15.50
CA CYS A 24 -28.56 7.90 -16.54
C CYS A 24 -28.71 9.39 -16.25
N VAL A 25 -27.62 10.15 -16.38
CA VAL A 25 -27.66 11.60 -16.26
C VAL A 25 -27.15 12.21 -17.56
N VAL A 26 -27.95 13.06 -18.17
CA VAL A 26 -27.57 13.77 -19.40
C VAL A 26 -27.42 15.25 -19.09
N ILE A 27 -26.22 15.77 -19.34
CA ILE A 27 -25.91 17.19 -19.28
C ILE A 27 -25.89 17.76 -20.68
N HIS A 28 -26.71 18.79 -20.88
CA HIS A 28 -26.85 19.46 -22.16
C HIS A 28 -26.93 20.98 -22.00
N ARG A 29 -26.64 21.69 -23.09
CA ARG A 29 -26.78 23.15 -23.13
C ARG A 29 -28.25 23.51 -23.38
N ALA A 30 -28.79 24.45 -22.61
CA ALA A 30 -30.17 24.90 -22.81
C ALA A 30 -30.32 25.73 -24.10
N ALA A 31 -31.39 25.47 -24.86
CA ALA A 31 -31.78 26.28 -26.01
C ALA A 31 -32.12 27.70 -25.56
N GLY A 32 -31.27 28.68 -25.87
CA GLY A 32 -31.42 30.09 -25.46
C GLY A 32 -30.21 30.72 -24.78
N GLY A 33 -29.18 29.94 -24.45
CA GLY A 33 -27.84 30.44 -24.10
C GLY A 33 -27.54 30.60 -22.60
N ALA A 34 -26.33 30.14 -22.25
CA ALA A 34 -25.54 30.32 -21.02
C ALA A 34 -25.74 29.37 -19.82
N GLY A 35 -26.73 28.45 -19.81
CA GLY A 35 -26.91 27.49 -18.71
C GLY A 35 -26.67 26.03 -19.12
N LEU A 36 -25.94 25.29 -18.30
CA LEU A 36 -25.96 23.82 -18.29
C LEU A 36 -27.22 23.35 -17.55
N LYS A 37 -27.88 22.33 -18.09
CA LYS A 37 -28.94 21.59 -17.39
C LYS A 37 -28.54 20.13 -17.30
N ALA A 38 -28.98 19.48 -16.23
CA ALA A 38 -28.81 18.05 -16.02
C ALA A 38 -30.20 17.43 -15.86
N ASP A 39 -30.51 16.46 -16.71
CA ASP A 39 -31.73 15.67 -16.64
C ASP A 39 -31.36 14.22 -16.25
N THR A 40 -32.09 13.67 -15.29
CA THR A 40 -31.87 12.31 -14.78
C THR A 40 -32.96 11.39 -15.32
N PHE A 41 -32.57 10.23 -15.83
CA PHE A 41 -33.44 9.22 -16.43
C PHE A 41 -33.27 7.89 -15.70
N ALA A 42 -34.38 7.17 -15.50
CA ALA A 42 -34.40 5.86 -14.84
C ALA A 42 -34.19 4.69 -15.82
N SER A 43 -34.07 4.97 -17.12
CA SER A 43 -33.84 3.99 -18.19
C SER A 43 -32.86 4.53 -19.21
N ALA A 44 -31.92 3.67 -19.65
CA ALA A 44 -30.99 3.99 -20.73
C ALA A 44 -31.70 4.34 -22.04
N ALA A 45 -32.81 3.68 -22.36
CA ALA A 45 -33.56 3.93 -23.59
C ALA A 45 -34.15 5.36 -23.64
N GLU A 46 -34.64 5.87 -22.50
CA GLU A 46 -35.17 7.23 -22.38
C GLU A 46 -34.05 8.27 -22.52
N ALA A 47 -32.90 8.03 -21.85
CA ALA A 47 -31.74 8.90 -21.97
C ALA A 47 -31.22 8.96 -23.41
N LEU A 48 -31.10 7.81 -24.09
CA LEU A 48 -30.65 7.76 -25.49
C LEU A 48 -31.65 8.40 -26.46
N ALA A 49 -32.96 8.26 -26.21
CA ALA A 49 -33.99 8.95 -26.99
C ALA A 49 -33.89 10.47 -26.83
N PHE A 50 -33.64 10.95 -25.61
CA PHE A 50 -33.40 12.37 -25.35
C PHE A 50 -32.15 12.88 -26.09
N VAL A 51 -31.03 12.15 -25.98
CA VAL A 51 -29.77 12.47 -26.67
C VAL A 51 -29.95 12.58 -28.18
N ARG A 52 -30.77 11.72 -28.80
CA ARG A 52 -31.11 11.80 -30.24
C ARG A 52 -31.91 13.05 -30.60
N ALA A 53 -32.75 13.53 -29.68
CA ALA A 53 -33.64 14.67 -29.91
C ALA A 53 -32.98 16.02 -29.59
N SER A 54 -31.98 16.04 -28.70
CA SER A 54 -31.31 17.25 -28.25
C SER A 54 -30.03 17.54 -29.05
N GLU A 55 -29.98 18.68 -29.73
CA GLU A 55 -28.73 19.20 -30.28
C GLU A 55 -27.93 19.90 -29.16
N GLY A 56 -26.74 19.37 -28.82
CA GLY A 56 -25.83 19.98 -27.84
C GLY A 56 -25.71 19.26 -26.48
N CYS A 57 -25.90 17.94 -26.44
CA CYS A 57 -25.45 17.11 -25.32
C CYS A 57 -23.93 17.22 -25.15
N LEU A 58 -23.51 17.52 -23.92
CA LEU A 58 -22.11 17.69 -23.57
C LEU A 58 -21.55 16.45 -22.86
N TRP A 59 -22.37 15.85 -21.98
CA TRP A 59 -21.96 14.71 -21.17
C TRP A 59 -23.15 13.78 -20.92
N VAL A 60 -22.97 12.50 -21.20
CA VAL A 60 -23.91 11.41 -20.90
C VAL A 60 -23.23 10.49 -19.90
N ASP A 61 -23.81 10.36 -18.72
CA ASP A 61 -23.36 9.44 -17.68
C ASP A 61 -24.34 8.28 -17.54
N MET A 62 -23.84 7.05 -17.57
CA MET A 62 -24.62 5.83 -17.43
C MET A 62 -24.07 5.02 -16.26
N GLN A 63 -24.90 4.78 -15.26
CA GLN A 63 -24.55 4.01 -14.06
C GLN A 63 -25.48 2.81 -13.92
N ARG A 64 -24.92 1.62 -13.64
CA ARG A 64 -25.66 0.36 -13.45
C ARG A 64 -26.55 -0.02 -14.65
N CYS A 65 -26.13 0.33 -15.86
CA CYS A 65 -26.85 -0.04 -17.07
C CYS A 65 -26.26 -1.34 -17.65
N SER A 66 -27.03 -2.05 -18.48
CA SER A 66 -26.54 -3.31 -19.04
C SER A 66 -25.42 -3.06 -20.06
N GLU A 67 -24.55 -4.04 -20.28
CA GLU A 67 -23.53 -3.93 -21.34
C GLU A 67 -24.14 -3.67 -22.72
N GLU A 68 -25.36 -4.19 -22.98
CA GLU A 68 -26.09 -3.92 -24.22
C GLU A 68 -26.51 -2.44 -24.34
N ASP A 69 -26.92 -1.83 -23.22
CA ASP A 69 -27.22 -0.40 -23.18
C ASP A 69 -25.97 0.45 -23.41
N HIS A 70 -24.84 0.07 -22.79
CA HIS A 70 -23.55 0.72 -23.00
C HIS A 70 -23.09 0.61 -24.46
N ARG A 71 -23.25 -0.57 -25.07
CA ARG A 71 -22.94 -0.81 -26.50
C ARG A 71 -23.80 0.05 -27.42
N GLN A 72 -25.10 0.17 -27.14
CA GLN A 72 -26.01 1.03 -27.90
C GLN A 72 -25.66 2.51 -27.76
N ALA A 73 -25.25 2.95 -26.56
CA ALA A 73 -24.78 4.32 -26.33
C ALA A 73 -23.51 4.64 -27.11
N LEU A 74 -22.52 3.74 -27.10
CA LEU A 74 -21.27 3.88 -27.85
C LEU A 74 -21.52 3.93 -29.37
N GLN A 75 -22.36 3.05 -29.91
CA GLN A 75 -22.71 3.05 -31.34
C GLN A 75 -23.44 4.33 -31.77
N LEU A 76 -24.27 4.90 -30.89
CA LEU A 76 -25.01 6.12 -31.17
C LEU A 76 -24.12 7.37 -31.16
N LEU A 77 -23.26 7.49 -30.15
CA LEU A 77 -22.44 8.69 -29.91
C LEU A 77 -21.11 8.66 -30.68
N PHE A 78 -20.57 7.46 -30.94
CA PHE A 78 -19.28 7.24 -31.60
C PHE A 78 -19.44 6.23 -32.76
N PRO A 79 -20.15 6.60 -33.84
CA PRO A 79 -20.48 5.67 -34.94
C PRO A 79 -19.25 5.15 -35.71
N HIS A 80 -18.11 5.83 -35.61
CA HIS A 80 -16.85 5.46 -36.26
C HIS A 80 -15.90 4.65 -35.37
N MET A 81 -16.31 4.31 -34.14
CA MET A 81 -15.49 3.51 -33.24
C MET A 81 -15.37 2.06 -33.73
N GLN A 82 -14.16 1.52 -33.72
CA GLN A 82 -13.94 0.13 -34.11
C GLN A 82 -14.57 -0.83 -33.09
N PRO A 83 -15.17 -1.96 -33.54
CA PRO A 83 -15.79 -2.93 -32.62
C PRO A 83 -14.83 -3.46 -31.55
N SER A 84 -13.54 -3.60 -31.87
CA SER A 84 -12.51 -4.02 -30.90
C SER A 84 -12.34 -3.03 -29.75
N HIS A 85 -12.45 -1.73 -30.00
CA HIS A 85 -12.36 -0.70 -28.95
C HIS A 85 -13.62 -0.65 -28.10
N VAL A 86 -14.79 -0.88 -28.70
CA VAL A 86 -16.06 -1.00 -27.97
C VAL A 86 -15.98 -2.17 -26.97
N GLU A 87 -15.53 -3.33 -27.42
CA GLU A 87 -15.38 -4.50 -26.54
C GLU A 87 -14.30 -4.28 -25.47
N ALA A 88 -13.18 -3.62 -25.81
CA ALA A 88 -12.15 -3.28 -24.83
C ALA A 88 -12.63 -2.30 -23.75
N MET A 89 -13.53 -1.37 -24.10
CA MET A 89 -14.14 -0.45 -23.14
C MET A 89 -15.14 -1.17 -22.22
N LEU A 90 -15.93 -2.11 -22.74
CA LEU A 90 -16.92 -2.86 -21.95
C LEU A 90 -16.26 -3.88 -21.03
N ALA A 91 -15.14 -4.48 -21.45
CA ALA A 91 -14.41 -5.49 -20.70
C ALA A 91 -13.16 -4.95 -20.01
N SER A 92 -13.12 -3.65 -19.69
CA SER A 92 -11.89 -3.00 -19.21
C SER A 92 -11.43 -3.56 -17.86
N ASP A 93 -10.22 -4.12 -17.82
CA ASP A 93 -9.52 -4.61 -16.62
C ASP A 93 -8.37 -3.69 -16.19
N MET A 94 -8.19 -2.58 -16.93
CA MET A 94 -7.11 -1.62 -16.74
C MET A 94 -7.56 -0.45 -15.87
N TYR A 95 -6.65 0.01 -14.99
CA TYR A 95 -6.90 1.08 -14.02
C TYR A 95 -6.14 2.34 -14.45
N ASP A 96 -6.83 3.48 -14.50
CA ASP A 96 -6.23 4.80 -14.74
C ASP A 96 -5.40 4.88 -16.04
N VAL A 97 -5.98 4.37 -17.13
CA VAL A 97 -5.37 4.38 -18.46
C VAL A 97 -6.16 5.30 -19.39
N VAL A 98 -5.46 5.97 -20.29
CA VAL A 98 -6.06 6.75 -21.37
C VAL A 98 -5.40 6.39 -22.70
N GLU A 99 -6.20 6.29 -23.75
CA GLU A 99 -5.74 6.01 -25.10
C GLU A 99 -6.32 7.04 -26.07
N LEU A 100 -5.44 7.69 -26.82
CA LEU A 100 -5.81 8.61 -27.88
C LEU A 100 -5.93 7.86 -29.20
N GLN A 101 -7.08 7.97 -29.87
CA GLN A 101 -7.27 7.43 -31.20
C GLN A 101 -7.23 8.54 -32.26
N PRO A 102 -6.18 8.60 -33.11
CA PRO A 102 -6.04 9.62 -34.15
C PRO A 102 -6.72 9.23 -35.48
N VAL A 103 -7.32 8.03 -35.59
CA VAL A 103 -7.86 7.51 -36.85
C VAL A 103 -9.37 7.74 -36.91
N GLY A 104 -9.80 8.73 -37.70
CA GLY A 104 -11.21 9.10 -37.88
C GLY A 104 -11.54 10.44 -37.24
N ASP A 105 -12.68 10.55 -36.57
CA ASP A 105 -12.94 11.62 -35.61
C ASP A 105 -11.97 11.44 -34.42
N GLU A 106 -11.27 12.51 -34.01
CA GLU A 106 -10.40 12.44 -32.82
C GLU A 106 -11.25 12.15 -31.58
N TYR A 107 -11.01 11.01 -30.94
CA TYR A 107 -11.61 10.67 -29.66
C TYR A 107 -10.56 10.06 -28.72
N VAL A 108 -10.87 10.16 -27.43
CA VAL A 108 -10.06 9.60 -26.35
C VAL A 108 -10.92 8.64 -25.55
N VAL A 109 -10.40 7.45 -25.31
CA VAL A 109 -11.01 6.45 -24.43
C VAL A 109 -10.14 6.25 -23.22
N GLY A 110 -10.73 5.85 -22.10
CA GLY A 110 -9.95 5.53 -20.93
C GLY A 110 -10.78 4.87 -19.85
N CYS A 111 -10.11 4.48 -18.78
CA CYS A 111 -10.73 3.89 -17.61
C CYS A 111 -10.15 4.57 -16.36
N LEU A 112 -11.03 4.96 -15.43
CA LEU A 112 -10.67 5.58 -14.16
C LEU A 112 -11.04 4.64 -13.02
N ALA A 113 -10.13 4.47 -12.07
CA ALA A 113 -10.40 3.74 -10.85
C ALA A 113 -10.98 4.68 -9.77
N CYS A 114 -12.26 4.53 -9.45
CA CYS A 114 -12.98 5.41 -8.54
C CYS A 114 -13.16 4.76 -7.16
N SER A 115 -13.06 5.56 -6.09
CA SER A 115 -13.46 5.10 -4.75
C SER A 115 -14.99 5.13 -4.61
N PRO A 116 -15.63 4.06 -4.09
CA PRO A 116 -17.08 3.99 -3.95
C PRO A 116 -17.63 4.95 -2.89
N SER A 117 -16.84 5.30 -1.86
CA SER A 117 -17.26 6.14 -0.73
C SER A 117 -16.52 7.47 -0.69
N HIS A 118 -17.30 8.54 -0.53
CA HIS A 118 -16.87 9.92 -0.31
C HIS A 118 -15.66 10.03 0.63
N GLY A 119 -14.67 10.81 0.19
CA GLY A 119 -13.72 11.47 1.06
C GLY A 119 -14.46 12.41 2.01
N GLY A 120 -14.73 11.93 3.22
CA GLY A 120 -14.67 12.78 4.40
C GLY A 120 -13.22 12.79 4.92
N PRO A 121 -12.82 13.78 5.72
CA PRO A 121 -11.46 13.88 6.29
C PRO A 121 -11.08 12.71 7.22
N PHE A 122 -11.97 11.73 7.39
CA PHE A 122 -11.74 10.51 8.12
C PHE A 122 -12.21 9.34 7.26
N PRO A 123 -11.34 8.41 6.84
CA PRO A 123 -11.82 7.06 6.59
C PRO A 123 -12.51 6.61 7.87
N ALA A 124 -13.75 6.12 7.79
CA ALA A 124 -14.41 5.53 8.93
C ALA A 124 -13.49 4.42 9.45
N ALA A 125 -12.87 4.63 10.61
CA ALA A 125 -11.92 3.70 11.22
C ALA A 125 -12.47 2.27 11.31
N ALA A 126 -13.81 2.12 11.32
CA ALA A 126 -14.53 0.86 11.27
C ALA A 126 -14.30 0.02 10.00
N ALA A 127 -14.25 0.64 8.81
CA ALA A 127 -14.08 -0.09 7.53
C ALA A 127 -12.64 -0.62 7.41
N THR A 128 -11.66 0.19 7.82
CA THR A 128 -10.25 -0.21 7.83
C THR A 128 -9.97 -1.28 8.88
N THR A 129 -10.62 -1.25 10.06
CA THR A 129 -10.47 -2.32 11.05
C THR A 129 -11.06 -3.66 10.62
N ALA A 130 -12.18 -3.65 9.86
CA ALA A 130 -12.82 -4.88 9.40
C ALA A 130 -12.06 -5.53 8.22
N ALA A 131 -11.58 -4.74 7.25
CA ALA A 131 -10.79 -5.24 6.12
C ALA A 131 -9.41 -5.79 6.56
N VAL A 132 -8.80 -5.16 7.56
CA VAL A 132 -7.51 -5.58 8.14
C VAL A 132 -7.63 -6.88 8.95
N GLN A 133 -8.82 -7.20 9.46
CA GLN A 133 -9.11 -8.47 10.13
C GLN A 133 -9.41 -9.63 9.15
N ALA A 134 -9.76 -9.33 7.89
CA ALA A 134 -10.12 -10.33 6.88
C ALA A 134 -8.96 -10.70 5.93
N GLY A 135 -7.85 -9.96 5.92
CA GLY A 135 -6.71 -10.28 5.04
C GLY A 135 -6.98 -10.11 3.54
N VAL A 136 -8.04 -9.38 3.19
CA VAL A 136 -8.40 -9.04 1.82
C VAL A 136 -8.22 -7.53 1.66
N ASP A 137 -7.04 -7.14 1.17
CA ASP A 137 -6.68 -5.75 0.82
C ASP A 137 -7.38 -5.31 -0.49
N CYS A 138 -8.70 -5.45 -0.58
CA CYS A 138 -9.46 -4.97 -1.73
C CYS A 138 -10.53 -3.99 -1.23
N GLU A 139 -10.17 -2.71 -1.13
CA GLU A 139 -11.19 -1.68 -1.29
C GLU A 139 -11.79 -1.91 -2.68
N GLU A 140 -13.11 -2.16 -2.77
CA GLU A 140 -13.80 -2.35 -4.05
C GLU A 140 -13.71 -1.05 -4.85
N GLU A 141 -12.72 -0.92 -5.74
CA GLU A 141 -12.65 0.20 -6.67
C GLU A 141 -13.73 0.03 -7.74
N VAL A 142 -14.44 1.13 -8.02
CA VAL A 142 -15.45 1.21 -9.06
C VAL A 142 -14.76 1.67 -10.34
N LEU A 143 -14.84 0.87 -11.40
CA LEU A 143 -14.29 1.26 -12.69
C LEU A 143 -15.27 2.21 -13.41
N CYS A 144 -14.72 3.31 -13.93
CA CYS A 144 -15.41 4.28 -14.76
C CYS A 144 -14.74 4.31 -16.14
N SER A 145 -15.33 3.62 -17.11
CA SER A 145 -14.89 3.70 -18.50
C SER A 145 -15.47 4.94 -19.16
N PHE A 146 -14.66 5.69 -19.89
CA PHE A 146 -15.11 6.90 -20.56
C PHE A 146 -14.66 6.96 -22.01
N ALA A 147 -15.49 7.58 -22.86
CA ALA A 147 -15.16 7.97 -24.22
C ALA A 147 -15.46 9.45 -24.40
N CYS A 148 -14.52 10.20 -24.94
CA CYS A 148 -14.62 11.64 -25.10
C CYS A 148 -14.27 12.04 -26.53
N SER A 149 -15.08 12.92 -27.11
CA SER A 149 -14.81 13.62 -28.36
C SER A 149 -14.84 15.13 -28.10
N GLU A 150 -14.61 15.96 -29.14
CA GLU A 150 -14.79 17.41 -29.03
C GLU A 150 -16.20 17.82 -28.57
N ARG A 151 -17.22 16.98 -28.84
CA ARG A 151 -18.64 17.36 -28.70
C ARG A 151 -19.34 16.66 -27.55
N VAL A 152 -18.98 15.41 -27.24
CA VAL A 152 -19.66 14.60 -26.24
C VAL A 152 -18.68 13.79 -25.40
N LEU A 153 -18.94 13.76 -24.10
CA LEU A 153 -18.32 12.86 -23.12
C LEU A 153 -19.35 11.78 -22.76
N LEU A 154 -18.94 10.52 -22.78
CA LEU A 154 -19.71 9.38 -22.30
C LEU A 154 -18.94 8.75 -21.14
N THR A 155 -19.61 8.54 -20.00
CA THR A 155 -19.06 7.82 -18.85
C THR A 155 -19.94 6.62 -18.52
N LEU A 156 -19.33 5.47 -18.29
CA LEU A 156 -19.96 4.18 -18.05
C LEU A 156 -19.45 3.64 -16.72
N HIS A 157 -20.38 3.29 -15.83
CA HIS A 157 -20.05 2.77 -14.49
C HIS A 157 -20.82 1.49 -14.19
N ASP A 158 -20.12 0.49 -13.65
CA ASP A 158 -20.73 -0.76 -13.18
C ASP A 158 -21.54 -0.56 -11.90
N SER A 159 -21.16 0.44 -11.08
CA SER A 159 -21.85 0.75 -9.82
C SER A 159 -22.05 2.25 -9.64
N LEU A 160 -22.72 2.66 -8.55
CA LEU A 160 -22.99 4.08 -8.29
C LEU A 160 -21.69 4.79 -7.91
N PHE A 161 -21.38 5.88 -8.61
CA PHE A 161 -20.22 6.70 -8.29
C PHE A 161 -20.64 7.95 -7.50
N SER A 162 -20.33 7.94 -6.20
CA SER A 162 -20.76 8.99 -5.25
C SER A 162 -20.06 10.35 -5.48
N GLY A 163 -18.81 10.35 -5.96
CA GLY A 163 -18.07 11.59 -6.27
C GLY A 163 -18.68 12.39 -7.43
N LEU A 164 -19.36 11.72 -8.36
CA LEU A 164 -19.94 12.34 -9.54
C LEU A 164 -21.04 13.37 -9.18
N ALA A 165 -21.76 13.19 -8.07
CA ALA A 165 -22.77 14.14 -7.60
C ALA A 165 -22.17 15.49 -7.16
N GLU A 166 -20.95 15.47 -6.60
CA GLU A 166 -20.23 16.70 -6.23
C GLU A 166 -19.67 17.40 -7.46
N LEU A 167 -19.10 16.63 -8.39
CA LEU A 167 -18.66 17.14 -9.68
C LEU A 167 -19.82 17.79 -10.47
N PHE A 168 -20.99 17.15 -10.50
CA PHE A 168 -22.18 17.73 -11.11
C PHE A 168 -22.56 19.05 -10.45
N ARG A 169 -22.64 19.09 -9.11
CA ARG A 169 -22.93 20.32 -8.37
C ARG A 169 -21.91 21.42 -8.66
N TYR A 170 -20.63 21.08 -8.69
CA TYR A 170 -19.56 22.00 -9.04
C TYR A 170 -19.79 22.59 -10.44
N MET A 171 -19.99 21.73 -11.45
CA MET A 171 -20.20 22.13 -12.84
C MET A 171 -21.47 22.97 -13.05
N LEU A 172 -22.59 22.60 -12.41
CA LEU A 172 -23.87 23.32 -12.51
C LEU A 172 -23.84 24.67 -11.79
N ASN A 173 -23.11 24.79 -10.68
CA ASN A 173 -23.06 26.01 -9.88
C ASN A 173 -22.00 27.01 -10.38
N ASN A 174 -20.96 26.55 -11.09
CA ASN A 174 -19.88 27.42 -11.58
C ASN A 174 -20.27 28.26 -12.81
N ARG A 175 -21.05 29.33 -12.60
CA ARG A 175 -21.40 30.30 -13.65
C ARG A 175 -20.22 31.18 -14.11
N ARG A 176 -19.05 31.10 -13.45
CA ARG A 176 -17.87 31.93 -13.75
C ARG A 176 -17.06 31.45 -14.95
N HIS A 177 -17.29 30.23 -15.43
CA HIS A 177 -16.66 29.71 -16.64
C HIS A 177 -17.68 29.63 -17.78
N SER A 178 -17.80 30.74 -18.53
CA SER A 178 -18.72 30.94 -19.66
C SER A 178 -18.54 29.96 -20.84
N VAL A 179 -17.63 28.98 -20.74
CA VAL A 179 -17.28 28.06 -21.83
C VAL A 179 -17.12 26.66 -21.24
N SER A 180 -18.24 26.01 -20.91
CA SER A 180 -18.24 24.57 -20.62
C SER A 180 -18.20 23.83 -21.95
N ASN A 181 -16.98 23.46 -22.35
CA ASN A 181 -16.70 22.57 -23.48
C ASN A 181 -16.39 21.18 -22.92
N THR A 182 -16.62 20.14 -23.73
CA THR A 182 -16.37 18.73 -23.39
C THR A 182 -14.98 18.45 -22.81
N PRO A 183 -13.87 19.00 -23.33
CA PRO A 183 -12.54 18.77 -22.75
C PRO A 183 -12.40 19.28 -21.31
N PHE A 184 -13.07 20.38 -20.98
CA PHE A 184 -13.07 20.91 -19.62
C PHE A 184 -13.87 20.01 -18.67
N VAL A 185 -14.97 19.41 -19.14
CA VAL A 185 -15.73 18.42 -18.36
C VAL A 185 -14.87 17.19 -18.08
N LEU A 186 -14.19 16.66 -19.11
CA LEU A 186 -13.27 15.54 -18.95
C LEU A 186 -12.15 15.87 -17.96
N CYS A 187 -11.55 17.06 -18.07
CA CYS A 187 -10.52 17.51 -17.14
C CYS A 187 -11.03 17.59 -15.71
N ALA A 188 -12.21 18.18 -15.50
CA ALA A 188 -12.82 18.26 -14.18
C ALA A 188 -13.12 16.86 -13.61
N LEU A 189 -13.57 15.91 -14.43
CA LEU A 189 -13.79 14.52 -14.03
C LEU A 189 -12.49 13.84 -13.60
N VAL A 190 -11.46 13.86 -14.45
CA VAL A 190 -10.17 13.21 -14.18
C VAL A 190 -9.52 13.82 -12.94
N CYS A 191 -9.48 15.16 -12.84
CA CYS A 191 -8.88 15.82 -11.68
C CYS A 191 -9.67 15.52 -10.40
N HIS A 192 -11.01 15.55 -10.45
CA HIS A 192 -11.83 15.19 -9.29
C HIS A 192 -11.60 13.75 -8.84
N VAL A 193 -11.47 12.79 -9.76
CA VAL A 193 -11.17 11.39 -9.41
C VAL A 193 -9.76 11.25 -8.82
N CYS A 194 -8.78 11.98 -9.33
CA CYS A 194 -7.43 12.02 -8.77
C CYS A 194 -7.39 12.65 -7.37
N GLU A 195 -8.08 13.77 -7.16
CA GLU A 195 -8.14 14.50 -5.89
C GLU A 195 -8.97 13.77 -4.83
N ALA A 196 -10.13 13.20 -5.21
CA ALA A 196 -10.96 12.41 -4.30
C ALA A 196 -10.27 11.12 -3.84
N GLY A 197 -9.28 10.65 -4.59
CA GLY A 197 -8.43 9.52 -4.23
C GLY A 197 -7.26 9.87 -3.32
N LEU A 198 -7.02 11.14 -2.99
CA LEU A 198 -5.91 11.55 -2.12
C LEU A 198 -6.25 11.28 -0.65
N PRO A 199 -5.57 10.32 0.01
CA PRO A 199 -5.70 10.14 1.45
C PRO A 199 -4.98 11.27 2.21
N ASP A 200 -5.45 11.58 3.43
CA ASP A 200 -4.66 12.39 4.36
C ASP A 200 -3.37 11.62 4.72
N PRO A 201 -2.17 12.16 4.43
CA PRO A 201 -0.92 11.48 4.74
C PRO A 201 -0.60 11.49 6.25
N THR A 202 -1.17 12.42 7.02
CA THR A 202 -0.90 12.65 8.44
C THR A 202 -1.04 11.40 9.32
N PRO A 203 -2.17 10.65 9.31
CA PRO A 203 -2.33 9.47 10.16
C PRO A 203 -1.30 8.39 9.83
N LEU A 204 -0.99 8.17 8.55
CA LEU A 204 -0.06 7.14 8.14
C LEU A 204 1.38 7.50 8.51
N ILE A 205 1.77 8.77 8.35
CA ILE A 205 3.07 9.28 8.81
C ILE A 205 3.20 9.12 10.32
N SER A 206 2.17 9.49 11.08
CA SER A 206 2.19 9.34 12.54
C SER A 206 2.31 7.87 12.98
N GLU A 207 1.73 6.93 12.23
CA GLU A 207 1.86 5.49 12.50
C GLU A 207 3.30 5.02 12.23
N VAL A 208 3.95 5.51 11.16
CA VAL A 208 5.37 5.25 10.89
C VAL A 208 6.26 5.78 12.02
N ASP A 209 6.06 7.03 12.43
CA ASP A 209 6.84 7.66 13.50
C ASP A 209 6.68 6.89 14.83
N CYS A 210 5.45 6.46 15.15
CA CYS A 210 5.19 5.62 16.32
C CYS A 210 5.96 4.28 16.26
N ILE A 211 6.02 3.64 15.09
CA ILE A 211 6.78 2.38 14.94
C ILE A 211 8.28 2.62 15.12
N ASP A 212 8.82 3.70 14.58
CA ASP A 212 10.24 4.05 14.74
C ASP A 212 10.60 4.27 16.22
N GLU A 213 9.79 5.03 16.95
CA GLU A 213 9.98 5.25 18.39
C GLU A 213 9.92 3.93 19.18
N ILE A 214 8.93 3.07 18.90
CA ILE A 214 8.78 1.79 19.61
C ILE A 214 9.96 0.86 19.30
N MET A 215 10.44 0.81 18.05
CA MET A 215 11.57 -0.04 17.65
C MET A 215 12.84 0.25 18.44
N LEU A 216 13.10 1.51 18.76
CA LEU A 216 14.25 1.92 19.57
C LEU A 216 14.17 1.37 21.01
N LEU A 217 12.95 1.20 21.53
CA LEU A 217 12.69 0.80 22.92
C LEU A 217 12.49 -0.70 23.12
N VAL A 218 12.32 -1.49 22.06
CA VAL A 218 12.02 -2.93 22.18
C VAL A 218 13.22 -3.69 22.77
N ALA A 219 13.07 -4.05 24.04
CA ALA A 219 13.87 -5.07 24.71
C ALA A 219 13.60 -6.44 24.06
N PRO A 220 14.59 -7.36 23.99
CA PRO A 220 14.48 -8.61 23.24
C PRO A 220 13.57 -9.63 23.94
N GLY A 221 12.26 -9.44 23.84
CA GLY A 221 11.24 -10.45 24.14
C GLY A 221 10.79 -11.18 22.87
N LYS A 222 10.71 -12.52 22.89
CA LYS A 222 10.32 -13.32 21.70
C LYS A 222 8.93 -12.95 21.13
N ARG A 223 7.99 -12.55 21.98
CA ARG A 223 6.63 -12.13 21.57
C ARG A 223 6.61 -10.70 21.02
N ASP A 224 7.34 -9.79 21.64
CA ASP A 224 7.33 -8.38 21.26
C ASP A 224 8.02 -8.16 19.92
N GLN A 225 9.12 -8.88 19.64
CA GLN A 225 9.79 -8.82 18.33
C GLN A 225 8.89 -9.30 17.18
N THR A 226 8.14 -10.37 17.38
CA THR A 226 7.28 -10.94 16.33
C THR A 226 6.05 -10.06 16.07
N ASP A 227 5.47 -9.43 17.10
CA ASP A 227 4.40 -8.45 16.92
C ASP A 227 4.89 -7.19 16.19
N MET A 228 6.07 -6.68 16.55
CA MET A 228 6.65 -5.50 15.87
C MET A 228 6.92 -5.77 14.39
N LEU A 229 7.56 -6.90 14.06
CA LEU A 229 7.79 -7.28 12.66
C LEU A 229 6.48 -7.45 11.88
N ARG A 230 5.41 -7.92 12.52
CA ARG A 230 4.09 -8.02 11.91
C ARG A 230 3.50 -6.64 11.61
N ARG A 231 3.58 -5.69 12.54
CA ARG A 231 3.09 -4.32 12.34
C ARG A 231 3.82 -3.62 11.19
N VAL A 232 5.15 -3.75 11.14
CA VAL A 232 5.98 -3.24 10.03
C VAL A 232 5.55 -3.86 8.70
N ALA A 233 5.34 -5.17 8.67
CA ALA A 233 4.93 -5.84 7.44
C ALA A 233 3.56 -5.37 6.94
N VAL A 234 2.59 -5.15 7.84
CA VAL A 234 1.27 -4.61 7.50
C VAL A 234 1.38 -3.17 7.01
N LEU A 235 2.09 -2.31 7.73
CA LEU A 235 2.24 -0.90 7.36
C LEU A 235 2.96 -0.74 6.02
N ARG A 236 4.02 -1.51 5.78
CA ARG A 236 4.72 -1.53 4.49
C ARG A 236 3.80 -1.94 3.36
N ARG A 237 2.96 -2.97 3.53
CA ARG A 237 1.99 -3.39 2.50
C ARG A 237 0.99 -2.28 2.19
N ARG A 238 0.46 -1.60 3.21
CA ARG A 238 -0.46 -0.47 3.04
C ARG A 238 0.20 0.69 2.29
N LEU A 239 1.41 1.10 2.70
CA LEU A 239 2.20 2.14 2.03
C LEU A 239 2.46 1.78 0.56
N CYS A 240 2.89 0.55 0.27
CA CYS A 240 3.13 0.10 -1.11
C CYS A 240 1.84 0.08 -1.95
N SER A 241 0.72 -0.35 -1.38
CA SER A 241 -0.58 -0.39 -2.08
C SER A 241 -1.05 1.02 -2.45
N LEU A 242 -1.01 1.95 -1.48
CA LEU A 242 -1.36 3.36 -1.70
C LEU A 242 -0.41 4.03 -2.71
N ASN A 243 0.90 3.84 -2.56
CA ASN A 243 1.90 4.39 -3.49
C ASN A 243 1.71 3.86 -4.91
N ARG A 244 1.33 2.59 -5.08
CA ARG A 244 1.01 2.04 -6.40
C ARG A 244 -0.21 2.72 -7.00
N ARG A 245 -1.31 2.86 -6.26
CA ARG A 245 -2.55 3.50 -6.73
C ARG A 245 -2.31 4.97 -7.14
N LEU A 246 -1.63 5.73 -6.30
CA LEU A 246 -1.30 7.13 -6.58
C LEU A 246 -0.33 7.27 -7.76
N ASN A 247 0.59 6.33 -7.96
CA ASN A 247 1.45 6.33 -9.14
C ASN A 247 0.68 6.10 -10.44
N GLU A 248 -0.32 5.21 -10.47
CA GLU A 248 -1.14 5.02 -11.67
C GLU A 248 -1.93 6.29 -12.01
N LYS A 249 -2.55 6.93 -11.01
CA LYS A 249 -3.16 8.26 -11.14
C LYS A 249 -2.17 9.32 -11.65
N GLY A 250 -0.92 9.26 -11.19
CA GLY A 250 0.15 10.17 -11.60
C GLY A 250 0.52 9.99 -13.06
N LYS A 251 0.65 8.74 -13.52
CA LYS A 251 0.90 8.42 -14.94
C LYS A 251 -0.23 8.92 -15.82
N LEU A 252 -1.49 8.72 -15.42
CA LEU A 252 -2.65 9.24 -16.12
C LEU A 252 -2.57 10.75 -16.31
N LEU A 253 -2.30 11.51 -15.24
CA LEU A 253 -2.18 12.97 -15.31
C LEU A 253 -0.99 13.42 -16.17
N ILE A 254 0.14 12.71 -16.09
CA ILE A 254 1.31 12.96 -16.96
C ILE A 254 0.94 12.77 -18.44
N GLU A 255 0.18 11.72 -18.76
CA GLU A 255 -0.27 11.45 -20.12
C GLU A 255 -1.26 12.52 -20.62
N MET A 256 -2.25 12.88 -19.79
CA MET A 256 -3.26 13.91 -20.09
C MET A 256 -2.66 15.32 -20.25
N ALA A 257 -1.62 15.64 -19.48
CA ALA A 257 -0.85 16.88 -19.60
C ALA A 257 0.30 16.80 -20.63
N GLY A 258 0.52 15.61 -21.20
CA GLY A 258 1.66 15.29 -22.03
C GLY A 258 1.63 15.94 -23.42
N PRO A 259 2.77 15.97 -24.14
CA PRO A 259 2.85 16.59 -25.45
C PRO A 259 1.88 16.02 -26.50
N ALA A 260 1.60 14.72 -26.44
CA ALA A 260 0.67 14.05 -27.35
C ALA A 260 -0.77 14.55 -27.19
N MET A 261 -1.23 14.77 -25.94
CA MET A 261 -2.57 15.28 -25.65
C MET A 261 -2.68 16.80 -25.83
N ARG A 262 -1.56 17.54 -25.80
CA ARG A 262 -1.53 19.01 -26.04
C ARG A 262 -1.84 19.41 -27.47
N THR A 263 -1.64 18.51 -28.43
CA THR A 263 -1.99 18.77 -29.84
C THR A 263 -3.45 18.49 -30.15
N THR A 264 -4.18 17.83 -29.25
CA THR A 264 -5.58 17.38 -29.45
C THR A 264 -6.56 18.21 -28.63
N PHE A 265 -7.85 18.00 -28.85
CA PHE A 265 -8.91 18.71 -28.12
C PHE A 265 -8.84 18.55 -26.59
N VAL A 266 -8.21 17.48 -26.07
CA VAL A 266 -8.15 17.19 -24.63
C VAL A 266 -7.34 18.21 -23.85
N SER A 267 -6.20 18.66 -24.39
CA SER A 267 -5.25 19.52 -23.67
C SER A 267 -4.71 20.69 -24.51
N ARG A 268 -5.37 21.00 -25.63
CA ARG A 268 -5.01 22.14 -26.49
C ARG A 268 -5.28 23.51 -25.85
N ASP A 269 -6.32 23.61 -25.02
CA ASP A 269 -6.56 24.84 -24.25
C ASP A 269 -5.58 24.91 -23.07
N LEU A 270 -4.80 25.99 -23.03
CA LEU A 270 -3.82 26.25 -21.97
C LEU A 270 -4.45 26.21 -20.57
N ARG A 271 -5.73 26.62 -20.44
CA ARG A 271 -6.43 26.60 -19.16
C ARG A 271 -6.68 25.17 -18.67
N VAL A 272 -7.01 24.26 -19.58
CA VAL A 272 -7.25 22.84 -19.27
C VAL A 272 -5.92 22.15 -18.94
N ALA A 273 -4.89 22.42 -19.73
CA ALA A 273 -3.54 21.91 -19.46
C ALA A 273 -3.00 22.34 -18.09
N GLU A 274 -3.29 23.58 -17.67
CA GLU A 274 -2.88 24.09 -16.35
C GLU A 274 -3.61 23.41 -15.19
N VAL A 275 -4.89 23.05 -15.36
CA VAL A 275 -5.64 22.31 -14.34
C VAL A 275 -5.06 20.90 -14.15
N TYR A 276 -4.77 20.18 -15.25
CA TYR A 276 -4.09 18.87 -15.14
C TYR A 276 -2.72 18.99 -14.47
N ARG A 277 -1.96 20.03 -14.80
CA ARG A 277 -0.64 20.28 -14.20
C ARG A 277 -0.75 20.56 -12.70
N SER A 278 -1.71 21.37 -12.27
CA SER A 278 -1.96 21.66 -10.86
C SER A 278 -2.34 20.40 -10.08
N ALA A 279 -3.24 19.57 -10.64
CA ALA A 279 -3.62 18.30 -10.02
C ALA A 279 -2.43 17.33 -9.93
N LEU A 280 -1.56 17.30 -10.95
CA LEU A 280 -0.34 16.51 -10.94
C LEU A 280 0.65 16.99 -9.86
N GLU A 281 0.79 18.31 -9.68
CA GLU A 281 1.65 18.88 -8.62
C GLU A 281 1.18 18.46 -7.23
N GLU A 282 -0.13 18.57 -6.95
CA GLU A 282 -0.71 18.16 -5.67
C GLU A 282 -0.53 16.66 -5.41
N LEU A 283 -0.85 15.82 -6.39
CA LEU A 283 -0.63 14.37 -6.30
C LEU A 283 0.84 14.02 -6.09
N SER A 284 1.76 14.70 -6.78
CA SER A 284 3.21 14.49 -6.64
C SER A 284 3.71 14.86 -5.24
N GLN A 285 3.15 15.92 -4.64
CA GLN A 285 3.46 16.32 -3.27
C GLN A 285 3.03 15.22 -2.29
N VAL A 286 1.79 14.73 -2.41
CA VAL A 286 1.29 13.64 -1.55
C VAL A 286 2.12 12.36 -1.74
N LEU A 287 2.47 12.01 -2.97
CA LEU A 287 3.33 10.86 -3.26
C LEU A 287 4.71 11.01 -2.59
N SER A 288 5.32 12.18 -2.64
CA SER A 288 6.63 12.43 -2.00
C SER A 288 6.60 12.26 -0.48
N HIS A 289 5.48 12.61 0.16
CA HIS A 289 5.27 12.36 1.58
C HIS A 289 5.20 10.87 1.91
N PHE A 290 4.55 10.08 1.06
CA PHE A 290 4.49 8.62 1.25
C PHE A 290 5.81 7.91 0.93
N GLU A 291 6.57 8.38 -0.05
CA GLU A 291 7.93 7.89 -0.31
C GLU A 291 8.83 8.14 0.90
N CYS A 292 8.80 9.35 1.46
CA CYS A 292 9.53 9.69 2.68
C CYS A 292 9.11 8.79 3.86
N ALA A 293 7.80 8.58 4.07
CA ALA A 293 7.30 7.70 5.13
C ALA A 293 7.74 6.24 4.93
N HIS A 294 7.73 5.74 3.69
CA HIS A 294 8.21 4.41 3.36
C HIS A 294 9.71 4.25 3.65
N ASP A 295 10.52 5.25 3.28
CA ASP A 295 11.96 5.24 3.54
C ASP A 295 12.27 5.29 5.04
N THR A 296 11.56 6.11 5.81
CA THR A 296 11.67 6.14 7.28
C THR A 296 11.33 4.78 7.89
N LEU A 297 10.24 4.14 7.47
CA LEU A 297 9.88 2.80 7.97
C LEU A 297 10.95 1.75 7.63
N ASN A 298 11.52 1.81 6.42
CA ASN A 298 12.59 0.90 6.02
C ASN A 298 13.86 1.13 6.84
N HIS A 299 14.20 2.40 7.09
CA HIS A 299 15.33 2.77 7.93
C HIS A 299 15.14 2.31 9.38
N ALA A 300 13.95 2.52 9.96
CA ALA A 300 13.57 2.02 11.29
C ALA A 300 13.77 0.50 11.39
N ASN A 301 13.25 -0.25 10.41
CA ASN A 301 13.38 -1.71 10.37
C ASN A 301 14.85 -2.18 10.26
N LEU A 302 15.68 -1.49 9.47
CA LEU A 302 17.11 -1.78 9.40
C LEU A 302 17.81 -1.49 10.74
N ASN A 303 17.52 -0.35 11.36
CA ASN A 303 18.06 0.03 12.67
C ASN A 303 17.69 -1.00 13.74
N PHE A 304 16.43 -1.47 13.75
CA PHE A 304 15.99 -2.55 14.62
C PHE A 304 16.79 -3.85 14.39
N MET A 305 17.00 -4.24 13.12
CA MET A 305 17.79 -5.44 12.80
C MET A 305 19.26 -5.31 13.20
N TYR A 306 19.86 -4.13 13.05
CA TYR A 306 21.21 -3.88 13.54
C TYR A 306 21.26 -3.96 15.08
N ALA A 307 20.30 -3.38 15.79
CA ALA A 307 20.24 -3.46 17.24
C ALA A 307 20.11 -4.91 17.74
N VAL A 308 19.24 -5.71 17.12
CA VAL A 308 19.08 -7.14 17.45
C VAL A 308 20.36 -7.93 17.15
N THR A 309 20.96 -7.72 15.98
CA THR A 309 22.20 -8.41 15.57
C THR A 309 23.36 -8.07 16.50
N MET A 310 23.49 -6.79 16.89
CA MET A 310 24.51 -6.34 17.83
C MET A 310 24.35 -7.01 19.20
N ARG A 311 23.13 -7.06 19.74
CA ARG A 311 22.85 -7.73 21.02
C ARG A 311 23.10 -9.24 20.93
N MET A 312 22.72 -9.88 19.82
CA MET A 312 23.02 -11.29 19.58
C MET A 312 24.52 -11.55 19.52
N SER A 313 25.29 -10.67 18.87
CA SER A 313 26.75 -10.74 18.83
C SER A 313 27.37 -10.58 20.22
N GLN A 314 26.88 -9.62 21.03
CA GLN A 314 27.31 -9.45 22.43
C GLN A 314 27.00 -10.68 23.29
N ALA A 315 25.79 -11.24 23.17
CA ALA A 315 25.40 -12.46 23.88
C ALA A 315 26.24 -13.67 23.43
N SER A 316 26.54 -13.78 22.12
CA SER A 316 27.41 -14.82 21.59
C SER A 316 28.82 -14.71 22.14
N ALA A 317 29.38 -13.50 22.22
CA ALA A 317 30.70 -13.29 22.82
C ALA A 317 30.75 -13.71 24.29
N GLY A 318 29.67 -13.47 25.06
CA GLY A 318 29.52 -13.98 26.42
C GLY A 318 29.47 -15.52 26.49
N CYS A 319 28.70 -16.16 25.60
CA CYS A 319 28.65 -17.61 25.50
C CYS A 319 30.01 -18.22 25.11
N ASP A 320 30.75 -17.58 24.20
CA ASP A 320 32.07 -18.04 23.77
C ASP A 320 33.05 -18.11 24.96
N TYR A 321 32.95 -17.16 25.90
CA TYR A 321 33.71 -17.20 27.15
C TYR A 321 33.34 -18.42 28.00
N GLN A 322 32.04 -18.70 28.16
CA GLN A 322 31.57 -19.86 28.92
C GLN A 322 32.01 -21.19 28.27
N VAL A 323 31.91 -21.29 26.93
CA VAL A 323 32.36 -22.47 26.17
C VAL A 323 33.88 -22.65 26.28
N MET A 324 34.65 -21.56 26.21
CA MET A 324 36.10 -21.60 26.43
C MET A 324 36.43 -22.17 27.81
N MET A 325 35.69 -21.81 28.85
CA MET A 325 35.88 -22.34 30.21
C MET A 325 35.55 -23.84 30.28
N ILE A 326 34.42 -24.26 29.70
CA ILE A 326 34.04 -25.69 29.63
C ILE A 326 35.10 -26.50 28.89
N ASN A 327 35.60 -26.01 27.75
CA ASN A 327 36.64 -26.69 26.97
C ASN A 327 37.96 -26.83 27.73
N LYS A 328 38.35 -25.81 28.51
CA LYS A 328 39.53 -25.90 29.39
C LYS A 328 39.38 -27.04 30.41
N ILE A 329 38.24 -27.11 31.11
CA ILE A 329 37.96 -28.16 32.10
C ILE A 329 37.94 -29.54 31.42
N ALA A 330 37.24 -29.67 30.29
CA ALA A 330 37.15 -30.93 29.54
C ALA A 330 38.53 -31.46 29.12
N THR A 331 39.41 -30.58 28.63
CA THR A 331 40.76 -30.95 28.17
C THR A 331 41.64 -31.46 29.31
N ILE A 332 41.50 -30.89 30.53
CA ILE A 332 42.21 -31.35 31.72
C ILE A 332 41.72 -32.73 32.17
N CYS A 333 40.41 -33.00 32.05
CA CYS A 333 39.78 -34.25 32.46
C CYS A 333 40.04 -35.42 31.49
N LEU A 334 40.26 -35.16 30.19
CA LEU A 334 40.38 -36.20 29.16
C LEU A 334 41.46 -37.27 29.45
N PRO A 335 42.71 -36.93 29.82
CA PRO A 335 43.73 -37.92 30.14
C PRO A 335 43.39 -38.76 31.37
N ALA A 336 42.75 -38.16 32.38
CA ALA A 336 42.34 -38.86 33.61
C ALA A 336 41.25 -39.89 33.31
N ILE A 337 40.25 -39.53 32.49
CA ILE A 337 39.21 -40.44 32.04
C ILE A 337 39.80 -41.58 31.21
N LEU A 338 40.75 -41.28 30.31
CA LEU A 338 41.43 -42.29 29.51
C LEU A 338 42.19 -43.29 30.38
N LEU A 339 42.99 -42.81 31.34
CA LEU A 339 43.72 -43.68 32.26
C LEU A 339 42.77 -44.54 33.10
N ALA A 340 41.71 -43.94 33.66
CA ALA A 340 40.70 -44.68 34.41
C ALA A 340 40.01 -45.75 33.55
N SER A 341 39.71 -45.43 32.28
CA SER A 341 39.11 -46.38 31.35
C SER A 341 40.05 -47.52 30.97
N LEU A 342 41.34 -47.26 30.77
CA LEU A 342 42.34 -48.28 30.39
C LEU A 342 42.50 -49.35 31.48
N PHE A 343 42.54 -48.92 32.75
CA PHE A 343 42.60 -49.83 33.90
C PHE A 343 41.24 -50.44 34.28
N GLY A 344 40.13 -49.90 33.74
CA GLY A 344 38.78 -50.47 33.90
C GLY A 344 38.40 -51.51 32.83
N MET A 345 39.25 -51.73 31.82
CA MET A 345 39.04 -52.77 30.81
C MET A 345 39.29 -54.17 31.37
N ASN A 346 38.48 -55.15 30.97
CA ASN A 346 38.63 -56.57 31.34
C ASN A 346 39.79 -57.28 30.60
N CYS A 347 40.95 -56.64 30.52
CA CYS A 347 42.16 -57.13 29.86
C CYS A 347 43.31 -57.23 30.88
N LYS A 348 44.27 -58.12 30.66
CA LYS A 348 45.45 -58.26 31.54
C LYS A 348 46.36 -57.04 31.36
N VAL A 349 46.27 -56.09 32.30
CA VAL A 349 47.13 -54.91 32.39
C VAL A 349 48.39 -55.21 33.22
N PRO A 350 49.48 -54.46 33.06
CA PRO A 350 50.62 -54.53 33.97
C PRO A 350 50.19 -54.20 35.41
N TRP A 351 50.76 -54.88 36.42
CA TRP A 351 50.49 -54.69 37.86
C TRP A 351 49.21 -55.36 38.40
N VAL A 352 48.80 -56.48 37.80
CA VAL A 352 47.73 -57.36 38.30
C VAL A 352 48.27 -58.28 39.42
N ALA A 353 47.39 -58.73 40.31
CA ALA A 353 47.69 -59.53 41.51
C ALA A 353 48.53 -60.81 41.27
N ASP A 354 48.59 -61.33 40.04
CA ASP A 354 49.46 -62.47 39.67
C ASP A 354 50.96 -62.15 39.72
N ASP A 355 51.36 -60.88 39.54
CA ASP A 355 52.77 -60.46 39.45
C ASP A 355 53.26 -59.70 40.72
N CYS A 356 52.34 -59.20 41.57
CA CYS A 356 52.66 -58.38 42.75
C CYS A 356 51.59 -58.50 43.87
N ASP A 357 51.97 -58.93 45.09
CA ASP A 357 51.07 -59.07 46.27
C ASP A 357 50.65 -57.75 46.95
N SER A 358 50.96 -56.58 46.36
CA SER A 358 50.80 -55.28 47.02
C SER A 358 49.75 -54.39 46.32
N LEU A 359 48.86 -53.76 47.11
CA LEU A 359 47.90 -52.74 46.62
C LEU A 359 48.54 -51.36 46.35
N LEU A 360 49.86 -51.23 46.57
CA LEU A 360 50.60 -49.98 46.36
C LEU A 360 50.47 -49.40 44.93
N PRO A 361 50.51 -50.19 43.84
CA PRO A 361 50.40 -49.66 42.48
C PRO A 361 49.07 -48.96 42.21
N PHE A 362 47.96 -49.47 42.78
CA PHE A 362 46.64 -48.84 42.68
C PHE A 362 46.64 -47.45 43.32
N TRP A 363 47.12 -47.35 44.57
CA TRP A 363 47.18 -46.08 45.27
C TRP A 363 48.14 -45.09 44.61
N ILE A 364 49.22 -45.55 43.97
CA ILE A 364 50.12 -44.71 43.19
C ILE A 364 49.40 -44.12 41.97
N VAL A 365 48.64 -44.92 41.20
CA VAL A 365 47.89 -44.44 40.02
C VAL A 365 46.78 -43.46 40.43
N VAL A 366 46.06 -43.76 41.51
CA VAL A 366 45.03 -42.83 42.03
C VAL A 366 45.68 -41.53 42.51
N ALA A 367 46.80 -41.59 43.24
CA ALA A 367 47.50 -40.41 43.71
C ALA A 367 48.04 -39.55 42.55
N THR A 368 48.55 -40.15 41.47
CA THR A 368 49.03 -39.40 40.31
C THR A 368 47.89 -38.74 39.53
N ILE A 369 46.74 -39.41 39.35
CA ILE A 369 45.55 -38.82 38.73
C ILE A 369 45.00 -37.67 39.58
N VAL A 370 44.88 -37.86 40.91
CA VAL A 370 44.41 -36.82 41.82
C VAL A 370 45.37 -35.62 41.84
N LEU A 371 46.68 -35.86 41.90
CA LEU A 371 47.69 -34.81 41.84
C LEU A 371 47.60 -34.02 40.53
N TRP A 372 47.47 -34.70 39.39
CA TRP A 372 47.28 -34.08 38.07
C TRP A 372 46.03 -33.19 38.04
N MET A 373 44.90 -33.70 38.52
CA MET A 373 43.64 -32.97 38.57
C MET A 373 43.72 -31.76 39.49
N VAL A 374 44.29 -31.89 40.69
CA VAL A 374 44.45 -30.76 41.62
C VAL A 374 45.36 -29.70 41.04
N VAL A 375 46.52 -30.06 40.50
CA VAL A 375 47.49 -29.08 39.96
C VAL A 375 46.91 -28.31 38.77
N LEU A 376 46.22 -28.99 37.86
CA LEU A 376 45.72 -28.36 36.63
C LEU A 376 44.36 -27.68 36.81
N LEU A 377 43.47 -28.17 37.67
CA LEU A 377 42.20 -27.52 37.96
C LEU A 377 42.33 -26.35 38.94
N PHE A 378 43.41 -26.28 39.74
CA PHE A 378 43.61 -25.19 40.70
C PHE A 378 43.57 -23.80 40.03
N LYS A 379 44.20 -23.64 38.87
CA LYS A 379 44.18 -22.38 38.12
C LYS A 379 42.78 -21.98 37.64
N PRO A 380 42.06 -22.78 36.84
CA PRO A 380 40.73 -22.40 36.34
C PRO A 380 39.71 -22.23 37.47
N ILE A 381 39.78 -23.02 38.55
CA ILE A 381 38.86 -22.85 39.70
C ILE A 381 39.14 -21.54 40.43
N ARG A 382 40.40 -21.18 40.63
CA ARG A 382 40.77 -19.90 41.23
C ARG A 382 40.37 -18.71 40.36
N ASP A 383 40.53 -18.84 39.06
CA ASP A 383 40.15 -17.79 38.11
C ASP A 383 38.61 -17.64 38.05
N LEU A 384 37.85 -18.73 38.22
CA LEU A 384 36.38 -18.70 38.33
C LEU A 384 35.89 -18.05 39.64
N LEU A 385 36.49 -18.38 40.77
CA LEU A 385 36.16 -17.78 42.07
C LEU A 385 36.43 -16.28 42.09
N ARG A 386 37.51 -15.84 41.43
CA ARG A 386 37.82 -14.41 41.29
C ARG A 386 36.85 -13.67 40.37
N SER A 387 36.35 -14.32 39.31
CA SER A 387 35.35 -13.67 38.46
C SER A 387 34.00 -13.48 39.15
N GLU A 388 33.62 -14.36 40.09
CA GLU A 388 32.40 -14.18 40.89
C GLU A 388 32.54 -13.05 41.93
N GLU A 389 33.73 -12.86 42.52
CA GLU A 389 34.01 -11.75 43.46
C GLU A 389 34.04 -10.36 42.79
N GLU A 390 34.21 -10.29 41.46
CA GLU A 390 34.22 -9.03 40.68
C GLU A 390 32.83 -8.66 40.11
N GLU A 391 31.85 -9.59 40.13
CA GLU A 391 30.47 -9.35 39.65
C GLU A 391 29.47 -8.95 40.77
N GLU A 392 29.82 -9.08 42.06
CA GLU A 392 29.10 -8.47 43.21
C GLU A 392 29.58 -7.04 43.51
#